data_AF-A0A3D6CK21-F1
#
_entry.id   AF-A0A3D6CK21-F1
#
_cell.length_a   1.000
_cell.length_b   1.000
_cell.length_c   1.000
_cell.angle_alpha   90.00
_cell.angle_beta   90.00
_cell.angle_gamma   90.00
#
_symmetry.space_group_name_H-M   'P 1'
#
loop_
_entity.id
_entity.type
_entity.pdbx_description
1 polymer ?
#
loop_
_entity_poly.entity_id
_entity_poly.type
_entity_poly.pdbx_seq_one_letter_code
_entity_poly.pdbx_strand_id
1 'polypeptide(L)' 'MDIKPGALLQHINSPDDLKKLSKDQMNQVCDELRQYIIDVVIVHGGHFGASLGVGEL' A
#
# COMPACT_ATOMS: atom_id res chain seq x y z
N MET A 1 -14.59 0.32 -4.60
CA MET A 1 -13.19 0.64 -4.89
C MET A 1 -12.43 -0.67 -4.85
N ASP A 2 -11.85 -1.08 -5.98
CA ASP A 2 -11.01 -2.28 -6.05
C ASP A 2 -9.59 -1.82 -5.77
N ILE A 3 -9.17 -1.97 -4.51
CA ILE A 3 -7.83 -1.57 -4.09
C ILE A 3 -6.90 -2.65 -4.62
N LYS A 4 -6.16 -2.33 -5.66
CA LYS A 4 -5.26 -3.31 -6.28
C LYS A 4 -3.89 -3.20 -5.64
N PRO A 5 -3.37 -4.29 -5.05
CA PRO A 5 -1.98 -4.31 -4.66
C PRO A 5 -1.11 -4.14 -5.91
N GLY A 6 -0.04 -3.40 -5.74
CA GLY A 6 0.98 -3.17 -6.76
C GLY A 6 1.46 -4.42 -7.47
N ALA A 7 2.00 -4.28 -8.69
CA ALA A 7 2.37 -5.42 -9.54
C ALA A 7 3.40 -6.35 -8.88
N LEU A 8 4.24 -5.85 -7.98
CA LEU A 8 5.16 -6.67 -7.18
C LEU A 8 4.49 -7.22 -5.92
N LEU A 9 3.68 -6.42 -5.24
CA LEU A 9 3.01 -6.80 -4.01
C LEU A 9 2.01 -7.95 -4.24
N GLN A 10 1.32 -7.98 -5.38
CA GLN A 10 0.38 -9.05 -5.75
C GLN A 10 1.06 -10.42 -5.93
N HIS A 11 2.35 -10.45 -6.27
CA HIS A 11 3.10 -11.70 -6.42
C HIS A 11 3.67 -12.20 -5.10
N ILE A 12 3.76 -11.33 -4.09
CA ILE A 12 4.29 -11.64 -2.76
C ILE A 12 3.16 -12.19 -1.89
N ASN A 13 3.17 -13.51 -1.69
CA ASN A 13 2.17 -14.21 -0.87
C ASN A 13 2.73 -14.65 0.49
N SER A 14 4.02 -14.44 0.75
CA SER A 14 4.70 -14.91 1.97
C SER A 14 5.90 -14.05 2.34
N PRO A 15 6.26 -13.98 3.63
CA PRO A 15 7.43 -13.22 4.11
C PRO A 15 8.76 -13.78 3.59
N ASP A 16 8.78 -15.01 3.06
CA ASP A 16 9.94 -15.59 2.39
C ASP A 16 10.16 -15.00 0.99
N ASP A 17 9.09 -14.64 0.29
CA ASP A 17 9.15 -14.04 -1.05
C ASP A 17 9.76 -12.63 -0.98
N LEU A 18 9.38 -11.86 0.05
CA LEU A 18 10.00 -10.57 0.37
C LEU A 18 11.51 -10.67 0.58
N LYS A 19 11.98 -11.76 1.20
CA LYS A 19 13.41 -11.97 1.46
C LYS A 19 14.19 -12.36 0.20
N LYS A 20 13.53 -12.85 -0.84
CA LYS A 20 14.14 -13.20 -2.14
C LYS A 20 14.26 -11.99 -3.07
N LEU A 21 13.60 -10.87 -2.75
CA LEU A 21 13.67 -9.65 -3.55
C LEU A 21 14.98 -8.90 -3.34
N SER A 22 15.48 -8.31 -4.43
CA SER A 22 16.59 -7.35 -4.36
C SER A 22 16.17 -6.08 -3.62
N LYS A 23 17.13 -5.38 -3.00
CA LYS A 23 16.90 -4.13 -2.26
C LYS A 23 16.11 -3.08 -3.04
N ASP A 24 16.29 -3.01 -4.35
CA ASP A 24 15.56 -2.11 -5.24
C ASP A 24 14.05 -2.47 -5.31
N GLN A 25 13.76 -3.75 -5.54
CA GLN A 25 12.40 -4.29 -5.57
C GLN A 25 11.73 -4.20 -4.19
N MET A 26 12.50 -4.36 -3.11
CA MET A 26 11.98 -4.22 -1.75
C MET A 26 11.52 -2.79 -1.45
N ASN A 27 12.21 -1.76 -1.96
CA ASN A 27 11.76 -0.37 -1.84
C ASN A 27 10.47 -0.13 -2.63
N GLN A 28 10.37 -0.67 -3.86
CA GLN A 28 9.12 -0.56 -4.63
C GLN A 28 7.94 -1.20 -3.91
N VAL A 29 8.13 -2.41 -3.37
CA VAL A 29 7.09 -3.13 -2.62
C VAL A 29 6.65 -2.38 -1.37
N CYS A 30 7.58 -1.76 -0.64
CA CYS A 30 7.26 -0.93 0.53
C CYS A 30 6.42 0.29 0.15
N ASP A 31 6.72 0.93 -0.98
CA ASP A 31 5.98 2.10 -1.46
C ASP A 31 4.55 1.73 -1.87
N GLU A 32 4.41 0.65 -2.64
CA GLU A 32 3.10 0.12 -3.06
C GLU A 32 2.29 -0.38 -1.86
N LEU A 33 2.92 -1.02 -0.88
CA LEU A 33 2.27 -1.44 0.37
C LEU A 33 1.73 -0.25 1.16
N ARG A 34 2.51 0.83 1.25
CA ARG A 34 2.10 2.05 1.94
C ARG A 34 0.85 2.65 1.30
N GLN A 35 0.85 2.81 -0.03
CA GLN A 35 -0.31 3.31 -0.77
C GLN A 35 -1.53 2.40 -0.59
N TYR A 36 -1.33 1.08 -0.68
CA TYR A 36 -2.39 0.09 -0.47
C TYR A 36 -3.00 0.21 0.94
N ILE A 37 -2.18 0.31 1.99
CA ILE A 37 -2.69 0.50 3.36
C ILE A 37 -3.47 1.80 3.49
N ILE A 38 -2.98 2.90 2.92
CA ILE A 38 -3.67 4.20 2.95
C ILE A 38 -5.03 4.08 2.28
N ASP A 39 -5.10 3.50 1.08
CA ASP A 39 -6.36 3.34 0.34
C ASP A 39 -7.32 2.40 1.08
N VAL A 40 -6.84 1.29 1.64
CA VAL A 40 -7.63 0.34 2.45
C VAL A 40 -8.19 1.03 3.68
N VAL A 41 -7.38 1.82 4.38
CA VAL A 41 -7.82 2.57 5.56
C VAL A 41 -8.81 3.68 5.19
N ILE A 42 -8.67 4.33 4.03
CA ILE A 42 -9.63 5.33 3.54
C ILE A 42 -10.97 4.67 3.20
N VAL A 43 -10.96 3.53 2.52
CA VAL A 43 -12.17 2.84 2.05
C VAL A 43 -12.90 2.10 3.18
N HIS A 44 -12.18 1.40 4.04
CA HIS A 44 -12.78 0.65 5.16
C HIS A 44 -13.00 1.53 6.40
N GLY A 45 -12.17 2.56 6.59
CA GLY A 45 -12.30 3.54 7.66
C GLY A 45 -13.20 4.72 7.27
N GLY A 46 -14.43 4.43 6.81
CA GLY A 46 -15.45 5.37 6.30
C GLY A 46 -15.85 6.55 7.21
N HIS A 47 -15.08 6.88 8.24
CA HIS A 47 -15.18 8.10 9.03
C HIS A 47 -13.90 8.52 9.77
N PHE A 48 -12.70 8.05 9.38
CA PHE A 48 -11.43 8.53 9.98
C PHE A 48 -10.66 9.49 9.07
N GLY A 49 -11.17 9.75 7.86
CA GLY A 49 -10.64 10.71 6.88
C GLY A 49 -11.53 11.93 6.64
N ALA A 50 -12.68 12.07 7.32
CA ALA A 50 -13.52 13.27 7.20
C ALA A 50 -12.87 14.54 7.82
N SER A 51 -11.65 14.43 8.37
CA SER A 51 -10.92 15.54 8.97
C SER A 51 -9.44 15.63 8.56
N LEU A 52 -9.02 14.94 7.49
CA LEU A 52 -7.76 15.27 6.80
C LEU A 52 -8.05 16.10 5.54
N GLY A 53 -8.96 17.06 5.67
CA GLY A 53 -8.90 18.26 4.86
C GLY A 53 -7.76 19.14 5.38
N VAL A 54 -6.53 18.91 4.95
CA VAL A 54 -5.49 19.94 4.77
C VAL A 54 -4.28 19.29 4.10
N GLY A 55 -4.03 19.67 2.86
CA GLY A 55 -2.90 19.19 2.09
C GLY A 55 -3.10 19.37 0.60
N GLU A 56 -3.36 20.62 0.18
CA GLU A 56 -2.89 21.28 -1.05
C GLU A 56 -3.94 22.28 -1.61
N LEU A 57 -3.77 23.53 -1.18
CA LEU A 57 -3.90 24.73 -2.00
C LEU A 57 -2.50 25.31 -2.16
#